data_AF-A0A0M3TA14-F1
#
_entry.id   AF-A0A0M3TA14-F1
#
_cell.length_a   1.000
_cell.length_b   1.000
_cell.length_c   1.000
_cell.angle_alpha   90.00
_cell.angle_beta   90.00
_cell.angle_gamma   90.00
#
_symmetry.space_group_name_H-M   'P 1'
#
loop_
_entity.id
_entity.type
_entity.pdbx_description
1 polymer ?
#
loop_
_entity_poly.entity_id
_entity_poly.type
_entity_poly.pdbx_seq_one_letter_code
_entity_poly.pdbx_strand_id
1 'polypeptide(L)' 'MSHHTFHSSRPDNWTQPRAHRDPGLRRMHYGRIQPMEQERGFFARLWHSH' A
#
# COMPACT_ATOMS: atom_id res chain seq x y z
N MET A 1 -6.74 30.65 -0.42
CA MET A 1 -6.50 29.23 -0.08
C MET A 1 -5.86 29.19 1.30
N SER A 2 -6.53 28.63 2.30
CA SER A 2 -5.97 28.49 3.66
C SER A 2 -4.97 27.34 3.69
N HIS A 3 -3.73 27.60 4.14
CA HIS A 3 -2.71 26.56 4.30
C HIS A 3 -2.90 25.82 5.63
N HIS A 4 -3.24 24.54 5.56
CA HIS A 4 -3.29 23.66 6.74
C HIS A 4 -1.86 23.22 7.10
N THR A 5 -1.47 23.42 8.36
CA THR A 5 -0.17 22.96 8.88
C THR A 5 -0.29 21.52 9.34
N PHE A 6 0.27 20.60 8.58
CA PHE A 6 0.38 19.19 8.97
C PHE A 6 1.63 18.99 9.83
N HIS A 7 1.45 18.44 11.03
CA HIS A 7 2.57 18.07 11.92
C HIS A 7 3.20 16.71 11.53
N SER A 8 2.57 16.00 10.58
CA SER A 8 3.05 14.76 9.99
C SER A 8 3.72 15.04 8.65
N SER A 9 4.82 14.33 8.36
CA SER A 9 5.48 14.35 7.04
C SER A 9 4.59 13.81 5.92
N ARG A 10 3.46 13.18 6.27
CA ARG A 10 2.43 12.72 5.33
C ARG A 10 1.10 13.39 5.71
N PRO A 11 0.63 14.39 4.93
CA PRO A 11 -0.70 14.96 5.13
C PRO A 11 -1.77 13.90 4.90
N ASP A 12 -2.90 14.04 5.60
CA ASP A 12 -4.01 13.11 5.45
C ASP A 12 -4.66 13.24 4.06
N ASN A 13 -5.00 12.11 3.46
CA ASN A 13 -5.48 12.07 2.07
C ASN A 13 -6.86 12.72 1.90
N TRP A 14 -7.66 12.86 2.96
CA TRP A 14 -8.97 13.51 2.86
C TRP A 14 -8.83 15.03 2.87
N THR A 15 -7.87 15.54 3.63
CA THR A 15 -7.57 16.98 3.71
C THR A 15 -6.71 17.48 2.54
N GLN A 16 -5.83 16.63 2.01
CA GLN A 16 -4.97 16.93 0.87
C GLN A 16 -4.95 15.72 -0.07
N PRO A 17 -5.84 15.68 -1.07
CA PRO A 17 -5.89 14.55 -1.99
C PRO A 17 -4.55 14.41 -2.70
N ARG A 18 -4.03 13.19 -2.75
CA ARG A 18 -2.82 12.89 -3.51
C ARG A 18 -3.08 13.16 -4.98
N ALA A 19 -2.08 13.73 -5.66
CA ALA A 19 -2.09 13.82 -7.11
C ALA A 19 -2.32 12.43 -7.72
N HIS A 20 -3.07 12.38 -8.83
CA HIS A 20 -3.34 11.15 -9.55
C HIS A 20 -2.04 10.41 -9.84
N ARG A 21 -1.92 9.16 -9.37
CA ARG A 21 -0.80 8.27 -9.67
C ARG A 21 -1.27 7.22 -10.64
N ASP A 22 -0.58 7.09 -11.77
CA ASP A 22 -0.89 6.06 -12.76
C ASP A 22 -0.85 4.66 -12.10
N PRO A 23 -1.96 3.89 -12.15
CA PRO A 23 -1.98 2.52 -11.65
C PRO A 23 -0.99 1.60 -12.35
N GLY A 24 -0.63 1.87 -13.61
CA GLY A 24 0.38 1.13 -14.38
C GLY A 24 1.77 1.23 -13.75
N LEU A 25 2.21 2.45 -13.42
CA LEU A 25 3.47 2.69 -12.70
C LEU A 25 3.54 1.95 -11.35
N ARG A 26 2.41 1.84 -10.64
CA ARG A 26 2.35 1.09 -9.38
C ARG A 26 2.63 -0.40 -9.62
N ARG A 27 2.02 -1.02 -10.63
CA ARG A 27 2.24 -2.43 -10.98
C ARG A 27 3.67 -2.69 -11.45
N MET A 28 4.26 -1.78 -12.21
CA MET A 28 5.64 -1.89 -12.65
C MET A 28 6.63 -1.84 -11.48
N HIS A 29 6.39 -0.94 -10.50
CA HIS A 29 7.29 -0.77 -9.36
C HIS A 29 7.13 -1.85 -8.28
N TYR A 30 5.90 -2.30 -7.99
CA TYR A 30 5.61 -3.21 -6.86
C TYR A 30 5.21 -4.62 -7.29
N GLY A 31 5.07 -4.88 -8.58
CA GLY A 31 4.61 -6.17 -9.09
C GLY A 31 3.10 -6.36 -8.96
N ARG A 32 2.68 -7.63 -9.02
CA ARG A 32 1.27 -8.02 -8.94
C ARG A 32 0.75 -7.88 -7.51
N ILE A 33 -0.48 -7.39 -7.35
CA ILE A 33 -1.15 -7.36 -6.04
C ILE A 33 -1.29 -8.81 -5.56
N GLN A 34 -0.68 -9.10 -4.41
CA GLN A 34 -0.83 -10.40 -3.77
C GLN A 34 -2.17 -10.47 -3.05
N PRO A 35 -2.96 -11.53 -3.26
CA PRO A 35 -4.16 -11.77 -2.49
C PRO A 35 -3.82 -12.01 -1.02
N MET A 36 -4.65 -11.43 -0.13
CA MET A 36 -4.40 -11.39 1.31
C MET A 36 -4.30 -12.78 1.97
N GLU A 37 -4.91 -13.80 1.35
CA GLU A 37 -5.07 -15.14 1.94
C GLU A 37 -4.08 -16.18 1.38
N GLN A 38 -3.31 -15.83 0.36
CA GLN A 38 -2.68 -16.82 -0.52
C GLN A 38 -1.26 -17.22 -0.10
N GLU A 39 -0.60 -16.40 0.73
CA GLU A 39 0.78 -16.67 1.19
C GLU A 39 0.86 -17.45 2.51
N ARG A 40 -0.28 -17.79 3.12
CA ARG A 40 -0.28 -18.56 4.37
C ARG A 40 -1.46 -19.52 4.47
N GLY A 41 -1.67 -20.32 3.42
CA GLY A 41 -2.48 -21.53 3.53
C GLY A 41 -2.00 -22.38 4.72
N PHE A 42 -2.91 -23.14 5.34
CA PHE A 42 -2.62 -23.97 6.51
C PHE A 42 -1.32 -24.78 6.34
N PHE A 43 -1.14 -25.38 5.17
CA PHE A 43 0.05 -26.16 4.81
C PHE A 43 1.30 -25.30 4.57
N ALA A 44 1.17 -24.06 4.08
CA ALA A 44 2.33 -23.18 3.94
C ALA A 44 2.90 -22.78 5.32
N ARG A 45 2.03 -22.63 6.34
CA ARG A 45 2.45 -22.29 7.72
C ARG A 45 3.11 -23.45 8.47
N LEU A 46 2.68 -24.69 8.20
CA LEU A 46 3.15 -25.87 8.92
C LEU A 46 4.49 -26.43 8.43
N TRP A 47 4.86 -26.18 7.16
CA TRP A 47 6.08 -26.77 6.55
C TRP A 47 7.23 -25.78 6.30
N HIS A 48 7.04 -24.47 6.49
CA HIS A 48 8.12 -23.45 6.29
C HIS A 48 8.72 -22.91 7.59
N SER A 49 8.52 -23.60 8.72
CA SER A 49 9.24 -23.32 9.97
C SER A 49 10.46 -24.26 10.07
N HIS A 50 11.51 -23.98 9.30
CA HIS A 50 12.83 -24.58 9.49
C HIS A 50 13.94 -23.62 9.06
#